data_AF-A0A0J6FE79-F1
#
_entry.id   AF-A0A0J6FE79-F1
#
_cell.length_a   1.000
_cell.length_b   1.000
_cell.length_c   1.000
_cell.angle_alpha   90.00
_cell.angle_beta   90.00
_cell.angle_gamma   90.00
#
_symmetry.space_group_name_H-M   'P 1'
#
loop_
_entity.id
_entity.type
_entity.pdbx_description
1 polymer ?
#
loop_
_entity_poly.entity_id
_entity_poly.type
_entity_poly.pdbx_seq_one_letter_code
_entity_poly.pdbx_strand_id
1 'polypeptide(L)'
;METLAEQHPSENFRVLPLFVILTLLVYIIVVHPLFLGPYSHIPGPKLGKISWYYITWYDFWLQRNDKIAKWHQKYGSIICFRPGEISFASPELMREIYGTAGKYTKSDLFENFMVYGQKPLFSIGPYWEHRKKRMLISSFYHNTNITRPVMEKWLRKNIHKLMANIDKKIGQSRGNSDGTMVKGMIDAYPLFNCFAFDNITHVLFGSKYGAKTIENDCPERKILLGIKQAQMWGPFKFNFPALAWIASKMMHILPANVAYRLLPETLRLCLKSEDEMAEWNWRSLHAALADLDSVEDYTLLRRMLACRTAELYDNINAAQETVAVGLIYLIFHLARQKVWQTKIRNELAGLSLTEDGYPGWTDIDGLPLLDAFMREVLRVNPGASGRQERYIEDPKKYYGGFRLPVRTRVTASTIALHHDPRVFPDPEEFCPERWLHQTAEKLRQMEKSFIPFGYGARICLGKAFGIMELKMLAAFLLLRYEIETTPEMGDGKTGPMWQCGSIEAVPIGLKGEIVFTRLHSSSRSSTKYMERD
;
A
#
# COMPACT_ATOMS: atom_id res chain seq x y z
N MET A 1 42.24 -31.07 68.89
CA MET A 1 41.96 -30.99 67.44
C MET A 1 40.46 -30.80 67.30
N GLU A 2 40.00 -29.56 67.35
CA GLU A 2 38.59 -29.19 67.12
C GLU A 2 38.33 -29.14 65.61
N THR A 3 37.30 -29.84 65.18
CA THR A 3 36.79 -29.88 63.81
C THR A 3 35.99 -28.63 63.50
N LEU A 4 36.44 -27.87 62.50
CA LEU A 4 35.73 -26.76 61.87
C LEU A 4 34.42 -27.27 61.26
N ALA A 5 33.28 -26.88 61.84
CA ALA A 5 31.97 -27.03 61.22
C ALA A 5 31.73 -25.85 60.25
N GLU A 6 31.77 -26.13 58.95
CA GLU A 6 31.35 -25.21 57.88
C GLU A 6 29.90 -24.78 58.10
N GLN A 7 29.68 -23.52 58.47
CA GLN A 7 28.38 -22.88 58.38
C GLN A 7 28.13 -22.49 56.92
N HIS A 8 27.33 -23.28 56.21
CA HIS A 8 26.76 -22.89 54.92
C HIS A 8 25.88 -21.64 55.10
N PRO A 9 26.14 -20.52 54.39
CA PRO A 9 25.27 -19.34 54.45
C PRO A 9 23.87 -19.72 53.95
N SER A 10 22.88 -19.53 54.80
CA SER A 10 21.48 -19.91 54.60
C SER A 10 20.90 -19.37 53.28
N GLU A 11 20.24 -20.24 52.52
CA GLU A 11 19.56 -19.95 51.25
C GLU A 11 18.65 -18.70 51.29
N ASN A 12 18.12 -18.36 52.47
CA ASN A 12 17.28 -17.19 52.73
C ASN A 12 17.88 -15.84 52.30
N PHE A 13 19.22 -15.70 52.35
CA PHE A 13 19.88 -14.44 51.96
C PHE A 13 19.91 -14.22 50.43
N ARG A 14 19.75 -15.29 49.63
CA ARG A 14 19.66 -15.20 48.16
C ARG A 14 18.23 -14.98 47.66
N VAL A 15 17.22 -15.39 48.43
CA VAL A 15 15.79 -15.28 48.06
C VAL A 15 15.27 -13.84 48.20
N LEU A 16 15.72 -13.11 49.21
CA LEU A 16 15.30 -11.72 49.47
C LEU A 16 15.61 -10.74 48.32
N PRO A 17 16.83 -10.67 47.75
CA PRO A 17 17.11 -9.78 46.62
C PRO A 17 16.33 -10.17 45.36
N LEU A 18 16.12 -11.48 45.11
CA LEU A 18 15.33 -11.95 43.98
C LEU A 18 13.86 -11.52 44.11
N PHE A 19 13.29 -11.60 45.31
CA PHE A 19 11.93 -11.14 45.59
C PHE A 19 11.76 -9.62 45.39
N VAL A 20 12.73 -8.83 45.86
CA VAL A 20 12.72 -7.36 45.65
C VAL A 20 12.82 -7.03 44.17
N ILE A 21 13.73 -7.68 43.43
CA ILE A 21 13.86 -7.50 41.97
C ILE A 21 12.55 -7.87 41.27
N LEU A 22 11.96 -9.02 41.59
CA LEU A 22 10.71 -9.44 40.98
C LEU A 22 9.56 -8.46 41.26
N THR A 23 9.46 -7.98 42.50
CA THR A 23 8.45 -6.99 42.90
C THR A 23 8.63 -5.67 42.16
N LEU A 24 9.87 -5.19 42.04
CA LEU A 24 10.20 -4.00 41.26
C LEU A 24 9.88 -4.19 39.77
N LEU A 25 10.20 -5.36 39.20
CA LEU A 25 9.86 -5.69 37.82
C LEU A 25 8.34 -5.71 37.60
N VAL A 26 7.57 -6.33 38.49
CA VAL A 26 6.10 -6.32 38.42
C VAL A 26 5.56 -4.90 38.54
N TYR A 27 6.11 -4.08 39.44
CA TYR A 27 5.71 -2.69 39.57
C TYR A 27 5.99 -1.89 38.29
N ILE A 28 7.21 -1.97 37.74
CA ILE A 28 7.64 -1.22 36.55
C ILE A 28 6.91 -1.67 35.29
N ILE A 29 6.70 -2.99 35.13
CA ILE A 29 6.15 -3.56 33.89
C ILE A 29 4.61 -3.56 33.93
N VAL A 30 3.99 -3.85 35.07
CA VAL A 30 2.53 -4.05 35.15
C VAL A 30 1.83 -2.91 35.85
N VAL A 31 2.18 -2.63 37.11
CA VAL A 31 1.41 -1.69 37.95
C VAL A 31 1.53 -0.27 37.42
N HIS A 32 2.76 0.20 37.18
CA HIS A 32 3.00 1.55 36.73
C HIS A 32 2.34 1.83 35.37
N PRO A 33 2.55 1.07 34.28
CA PRO A 33 1.96 1.40 32.98
C PRO A 33 0.42 1.34 32.95
N LEU A 34 -0.18 0.46 33.75
CA LEU A 34 -1.64 0.32 33.79
C LEU A 34 -2.35 1.39 34.62
N PHE A 35 -1.77 1.82 35.74
CA PHE A 35 -2.49 2.63 36.74
C PHE A 35 -1.89 4.00 36.99
N LEU A 36 -0.56 4.14 36.91
CA LEU A 36 0.15 5.37 37.31
C LEU A 36 0.87 6.06 36.14
N GLY A 37 1.05 5.33 35.05
CA GLY A 37 1.82 5.77 33.90
C GLY A 37 1.11 6.84 33.10
N PRO A 38 1.85 7.56 32.23
CA PRO A 38 1.33 8.71 31.48
C PRO A 38 0.21 8.34 30.50
N TYR A 39 0.07 7.06 30.13
CA TYR A 39 -0.96 6.57 29.21
C TYR A 39 -2.05 5.72 29.90
N SER A 40 -2.01 5.57 31.23
CA SER A 40 -2.93 4.73 32.01
C SER A 40 -4.40 5.11 31.79
N HIS A 41 -4.69 6.40 31.72
CA HIS A 41 -6.01 7.00 31.55
C HIS A 41 -6.58 6.88 30.12
N ILE A 42 -5.78 6.51 29.12
CA ILE A 42 -6.22 6.37 27.72
C ILE A 42 -6.79 4.95 27.51
N PRO A 43 -7.98 4.76 26.94
CA PRO A 43 -8.54 3.42 26.69
C PRO A 43 -7.61 2.53 25.83
N GLY A 44 -7.70 1.21 25.98
CA GLY A 44 -6.92 0.28 25.15
C GLY A 44 -6.68 -1.08 25.80
N PRO A 45 -6.13 -2.05 25.05
CA PRO A 45 -5.80 -3.38 25.58
C PRO A 45 -4.74 -3.30 26.69
N LYS A 46 -5.01 -3.93 27.84
CA LYS A 46 -4.09 -3.96 28.99
C LYS A 46 -2.69 -4.45 28.61
N LEU A 47 -2.59 -5.56 27.87
CA LEU A 47 -1.31 -6.09 27.38
C LEU A 47 -0.57 -5.12 26.46
N GLY A 48 -1.30 -4.32 25.67
CA GLY A 48 -0.72 -3.28 24.83
C GLY A 48 -0.15 -2.12 25.64
N LYS A 49 -0.78 -1.74 26.75
CA LYS A 49 -0.24 -0.73 27.66
C LYS A 49 1.02 -1.16 28.42
N ILE A 50 1.23 -2.48 28.55
CA ILE A 50 2.35 -3.06 29.28
C ILE A 50 3.53 -3.34 28.35
N SER A 51 3.26 -3.87 27.15
CA SER A 51 4.29 -4.49 26.31
C SER A 51 4.25 -4.01 24.88
N TRP A 52 5.45 -3.75 24.35
CA TRP A 52 5.70 -3.46 22.94
C TRP A 52 5.42 -4.69 22.07
N TYR A 53 5.68 -5.88 22.60
CA TYR A 53 5.59 -7.14 21.87
C TYR A 53 4.15 -7.59 21.57
N TYR A 54 3.16 -7.07 22.31
CA TYR A 54 1.78 -7.51 22.13
C TYR A 54 1.23 -7.19 20.74
N ILE A 55 1.48 -5.97 20.23
CA ILE A 55 1.11 -5.63 18.85
C ILE A 55 2.09 -6.21 17.84
N THR A 56 3.38 -6.35 18.19
CA THR A 56 4.40 -6.98 17.34
C THR A 56 4.05 -8.43 17.01
N TRP A 57 3.42 -9.17 17.92
CA TRP A 57 2.86 -10.50 17.62
C TRP A 57 1.92 -10.44 16.42
N TYR A 58 0.94 -9.54 16.44
CA TYR A 58 0.00 -9.37 15.32
C TYR A 58 0.65 -8.82 14.05
N ASP A 59 1.76 -8.08 14.17
CA ASP A 59 2.56 -7.68 13.01
C ASP A 59 3.15 -8.88 12.28
N PHE A 60 3.70 -9.87 13.00
CA PHE A 60 4.25 -11.08 12.38
C PHE A 60 3.18 -11.96 11.73
N TRP A 61 1.95 -11.89 12.21
CA TRP A 61 0.79 -12.56 11.60
C TRP A 61 0.08 -11.71 10.56
N LEU A 62 0.62 -10.54 10.20
CA LEU A 62 0.04 -9.63 9.20
C LEU A 62 -1.39 -9.19 9.54
N GLN A 63 -1.72 -9.02 10.82
CA GLN A 63 -3.07 -8.71 11.33
C GLN A 63 -3.14 -7.39 12.09
N ARG A 64 -2.08 -6.56 12.07
CA ARG A 64 -2.03 -5.34 12.89
C ARG A 64 -3.21 -4.40 12.65
N ASN A 65 -3.49 -4.09 11.38
CA ASN A 65 -4.50 -3.09 11.06
C ASN A 65 -5.92 -3.57 11.44
N ASP A 66 -6.23 -4.83 11.18
CA ASP A 66 -7.49 -5.47 11.61
C ASP A 66 -7.63 -5.48 13.14
N LYS A 67 -6.53 -5.79 13.84
CA LYS A 67 -6.53 -5.83 15.29
C LYS A 67 -6.75 -4.45 15.91
N ILE A 68 -6.09 -3.42 15.37
CA ILE A 68 -6.28 -2.02 15.78
C ILE A 68 -7.73 -1.57 15.50
N ALA A 69 -8.31 -1.93 14.35
CA ALA A 69 -9.70 -1.61 14.04
C ALA A 69 -10.68 -2.27 15.03
N LYS A 70 -10.49 -3.55 15.37
CA LYS A 70 -11.27 -4.25 16.41
C LYS A 70 -11.12 -3.59 17.79
N TRP A 71 -9.95 -3.06 18.12
CA TRP A 71 -9.77 -2.30 19.36
C TRP A 71 -10.45 -0.95 19.34
N HIS A 72 -10.53 -0.27 18.20
CA HIS A 72 -11.34 0.95 18.07
C HIS A 72 -12.84 0.68 18.28
N GLN A 73 -13.35 -0.44 17.75
CA GLN A 73 -14.73 -0.87 18.03
C GLN A 73 -14.97 -1.14 19.52
N LYS A 74 -13.99 -1.70 20.22
CA LYS A 74 -14.11 -2.08 21.64
C LYS A 74 -13.88 -0.93 22.64
N TYR A 75 -12.86 -0.11 22.41
CA TYR A 75 -12.36 0.88 23.37
C TYR A 75 -12.68 2.33 22.98
N GLY A 76 -13.17 2.56 21.76
CA GLY A 76 -13.56 3.88 21.26
C GLY A 76 -12.58 4.47 20.25
N SER A 77 -12.78 5.75 19.92
CA SER A 77 -12.08 6.44 18.83
C SER A 77 -10.61 6.73 19.10
N ILE A 78 -10.13 6.62 20.34
CA ILE A 78 -8.73 6.89 20.72
C ILE A 78 -8.27 5.77 21.63
N ILE A 79 -7.19 5.09 21.23
CA ILE A 79 -6.67 3.93 21.95
C ILE A 79 -5.16 3.99 22.12
N CYS A 80 -4.68 3.63 23.31
CA CYS A 80 -3.28 3.28 23.53
C CYS A 80 -3.13 1.77 23.33
N PHE A 81 -2.49 1.37 22.23
CA PHE A 81 -2.31 -0.03 21.87
C PHE A 81 -0.88 -0.54 22.11
N ARG A 82 0.05 0.37 22.37
CA ARG A 82 1.45 0.14 22.72
C ARG A 82 1.95 1.33 23.57
N PRO A 83 2.89 1.16 24.52
CA PRO A 83 3.34 2.29 25.34
C PRO A 83 3.97 3.36 24.44
N GLY A 84 3.51 4.61 24.55
CA GLY A 84 3.98 5.70 23.68
C GLY A 84 3.42 5.72 22.26
N GLU A 85 2.54 4.79 21.88
CA GLU A 85 1.84 4.77 20.59
C GLU A 85 0.33 4.80 20.79
N ILE A 86 -0.33 5.75 20.11
CA ILE A 86 -1.77 5.96 20.17
C ILE A 86 -2.33 5.88 18.76
N SER A 87 -3.41 5.12 18.61
CA SER A 87 -4.20 5.11 17.39
C SER A 87 -5.48 5.92 17.60
N PHE A 88 -5.90 6.63 16.56
CA PHE A 88 -7.16 7.34 16.54
C PHE A 88 -8.00 7.01 15.30
N ALA A 89 -9.32 7.01 15.47
CA ALA A 89 -10.34 6.78 14.46
C ALA A 89 -11.43 7.86 14.57
N SER A 90 -11.00 9.13 14.54
CA SER A 90 -11.88 10.30 14.52
C SER A 90 -11.51 11.17 13.31
N PRO A 91 -12.48 11.52 12.45
CA PRO A 91 -12.26 12.45 11.34
C PRO A 91 -11.75 13.83 11.79
N GLU A 92 -12.17 14.29 12.97
CA GLU A 92 -11.81 15.58 13.55
C GLU A 92 -10.32 15.59 13.92
N LEU A 93 -9.88 14.59 14.68
CA LEU A 93 -8.47 14.43 15.05
C LEU A 93 -7.57 14.20 13.84
N MET A 94 -8.06 13.45 12.86
CA MET A 94 -7.37 13.24 11.60
C MET A 94 -7.10 14.57 10.89
N ARG A 95 -8.09 15.47 10.80
CA ARG A 95 -7.89 16.81 10.22
C ARG A 95 -6.97 17.67 11.06
N GLU A 96 -7.06 17.58 12.38
CA GLU A 96 -6.22 18.36 13.28
C GLU A 96 -4.74 17.98 13.16
N ILE A 97 -4.43 16.68 13.15
CA ILE A 97 -3.06 16.16 13.14
C ILE A 97 -2.46 16.16 11.73
N TYR A 98 -3.21 15.76 10.70
CA TYR A 98 -2.69 15.66 9.34
C TYR A 98 -2.96 16.88 8.47
N GLY A 99 -3.88 17.74 8.88
CA GLY A 99 -4.17 18.99 8.20
C GLY A 99 -2.97 19.92 8.11
N THR A 100 -3.07 20.91 7.23
CA THR A 100 -2.02 21.89 6.97
C THR A 100 -1.66 22.73 8.20
N ALA A 101 -2.61 22.89 9.14
CA ALA A 101 -2.41 23.62 10.40
C ALA A 101 -1.58 22.84 11.43
N GLY A 102 -1.67 21.50 11.46
CA GLY A 102 -1.08 20.68 12.52
C GLY A 102 0.45 20.69 12.55
N LYS A 103 1.10 20.82 11.39
CA LYS A 103 2.57 20.93 11.23
C LYS A 103 3.42 19.86 11.93
N TYR A 104 2.82 18.74 12.36
CA TYR A 104 3.50 17.69 13.11
C TYR A 104 4.59 16.97 12.28
N THR A 105 5.66 16.61 12.98
CA THR A 105 6.80 15.83 12.47
C THR A 105 6.45 14.35 12.33
N LYS A 106 6.90 13.69 11.25
CA LYS A 106 6.79 12.23 11.07
C LYS A 106 7.63 11.50 12.13
N SER A 107 7.22 10.30 12.53
CA SER A 107 8.04 9.50 13.45
C SER A 107 9.30 8.94 12.78
N ASP A 108 10.18 8.36 13.60
CA ASP A 108 11.43 7.75 13.12
C ASP A 108 11.18 6.47 12.29
N LEU A 109 9.94 5.97 12.23
CA LEU A 109 9.53 4.88 11.34
C LEU A 109 9.92 5.18 9.88
N PHE A 110 9.80 6.43 9.46
CA PHE A 110 10.04 6.85 8.08
C PHE A 110 11.51 6.83 7.66
N GLU A 111 12.44 6.71 8.62
CA GLU A 111 13.87 6.56 8.31
C GLU A 111 14.19 5.19 7.67
N ASN A 112 13.32 4.19 7.86
CA ASN A 112 13.45 2.88 7.21
C ASN A 112 13.26 2.92 5.69
N PHE A 113 12.81 4.05 5.13
CA PHE A 113 12.61 4.28 3.70
C PHE A 113 13.70 5.18 3.10
N MET A 114 14.84 5.31 3.78
CA MET A 114 16.03 5.92 3.19
C MET A 114 16.67 4.98 2.17
N VAL A 115 17.10 5.56 1.04
CA VAL A 115 17.75 4.82 -0.05
C VAL A 115 18.92 5.63 -0.57
N TYR A 116 20.01 4.98 -0.96
CA TYR A 116 21.27 5.62 -1.37
C TYR A 116 21.84 6.59 -0.29
N GLY A 117 21.55 6.33 0.99
CA GLY A 117 21.93 7.21 2.10
C GLY A 117 21.19 8.57 2.13
N GLN A 118 20.14 8.74 1.33
CA GLN A 118 19.39 9.99 1.21
C GLN A 118 17.93 9.81 1.65
N LYS A 119 17.32 10.90 2.14
CA LYS A 119 15.89 10.95 2.50
C LYS A 119 15.06 11.37 1.27
N PRO A 120 14.30 10.47 0.60
CA PRO A 120 13.29 10.89 -0.36
C PRO A 120 12.19 11.70 0.33
N LEU A 121 11.33 12.37 -0.43
CA LEU A 121 10.25 13.21 0.11
C LEU A 121 9.39 12.44 1.12
N PHE A 122 9.08 11.18 0.84
CA PHE A 122 8.33 10.32 1.74
C PHE A 122 9.00 10.15 3.13
N SER A 123 10.33 10.18 3.21
CA SER A 123 11.07 9.93 4.44
C SER A 123 11.37 11.19 5.26
N ILE A 124 11.12 12.39 4.72
CA ILE A 124 11.42 13.64 5.42
C ILE A 124 10.51 13.82 6.64
N GLY A 125 11.14 13.87 7.81
CA GLY A 125 10.52 14.02 9.12
C GLY A 125 9.85 15.39 9.30
N PRO A 126 10.63 16.47 9.46
CA PRO A 126 10.14 17.81 9.77
C PRO A 126 9.19 18.37 8.72
N TYR A 127 8.14 19.08 9.16
CA TYR A 127 7.11 19.60 8.27
C TYR A 127 7.65 20.59 7.24
N TRP A 128 8.47 21.54 7.66
CA TRP A 128 8.93 22.62 6.78
C TRP A 128 9.91 22.14 5.71
N GLU A 129 10.79 21.21 6.05
CA GLU A 129 11.69 20.56 5.09
C GLU A 129 10.90 19.75 4.06
N HIS A 130 9.92 18.97 4.51
CA HIS A 130 9.03 18.22 3.62
C HIS A 130 8.26 19.16 2.70
N ARG A 131 7.69 20.26 3.23
CA ARG A 131 6.97 21.26 2.43
C ARG A 131 7.87 21.86 1.35
N LYS A 132 9.10 22.26 1.71
CA LYS A 132 10.07 22.84 0.77
C LYS A 132 10.37 21.89 -0.39
N LYS A 133 10.67 20.62 -0.10
CA LYS A 133 10.93 19.60 -1.15
C LYS A 133 9.66 19.28 -1.95
N ARG A 134 8.50 19.15 -1.30
CA ARG A 134 7.23 18.88 -1.96
C ARG A 134 6.87 19.94 -3.00
N MET A 135 7.12 21.22 -2.74
CA MET A 135 6.86 22.31 -3.68
C MET A 135 7.60 22.16 -5.02
N LEU A 136 8.74 21.46 -5.03
CA LEU A 136 9.52 21.21 -6.25
C LEU A 136 8.87 20.13 -7.14
N ILE A 137 8.08 19.24 -6.56
CA ILE A 137 7.58 18.01 -7.20
C ILE A 137 6.06 18.07 -7.41
N SER A 138 5.32 18.73 -6.51
CA SER A 138 3.85 18.66 -6.51
C SER A 138 3.21 19.21 -7.77
N SER A 139 3.82 20.20 -8.42
CA SER A 139 3.32 20.76 -9.68
C SER A 139 3.27 19.71 -10.79
N PHE A 140 4.22 18.77 -10.83
CA PHE A 140 4.22 17.66 -11.79
C PHE A 140 3.00 16.75 -11.60
N TYR A 141 2.67 16.46 -10.34
CA TYR A 141 1.57 15.57 -9.96
C TYR A 141 0.20 16.25 -9.86
N HIS A 142 0.08 17.54 -10.19
CA HIS A 142 -1.23 18.18 -10.33
C HIS A 142 -2.06 17.44 -11.39
N ASN A 143 -3.37 17.30 -11.13
CA ASN A 143 -4.28 16.53 -11.98
C ASN A 143 -4.12 16.91 -13.47
N THR A 144 -4.17 18.21 -13.77
CA THR A 144 -4.03 18.77 -15.12
C THR A 144 -2.72 18.41 -15.84
N ASN A 145 -1.64 18.14 -15.10
CA ASN A 145 -0.33 17.80 -15.67
C ASN A 145 -0.13 16.30 -15.83
N ILE A 146 -0.61 15.50 -14.88
CA ILE A 146 -0.36 14.05 -14.87
C ILE A 146 -1.40 13.25 -15.67
N THR A 147 -2.59 13.80 -15.89
CA THR A 147 -3.66 13.17 -16.71
C THR A 147 -3.82 13.79 -18.09
N ARG A 148 -2.79 14.47 -18.60
CA ARG A 148 -2.80 15.08 -19.94
C ARG A 148 -2.83 14.03 -21.07
N PRO A 149 -3.24 14.41 -22.30
CA PRO A 149 -3.40 13.46 -23.40
C PRO A 149 -2.16 12.61 -23.73
N VAL A 150 -0.94 13.13 -23.56
CA VAL A 150 0.29 12.34 -23.79
C VAL A 150 0.46 11.22 -22.76
N MET A 151 0.06 11.44 -21.51
CA MET A 151 0.10 10.42 -20.46
C MET A 151 -0.98 9.37 -20.70
N GLU A 152 -2.20 9.81 -21.02
CA GLU A 152 -3.30 8.92 -21.39
C GLU A 152 -2.94 8.04 -22.60
N LYS A 153 -2.42 8.64 -23.68
CA LYS A 153 -2.01 7.92 -24.91
C LYS A 153 -1.06 6.78 -24.59
N TRP A 154 -0.10 7.02 -23.71
CA TRP A 154 0.87 6.01 -23.35
C TRP A 154 0.28 4.95 -22.41
N LEU A 155 -0.52 5.35 -21.42
CA LEU A 155 -1.24 4.43 -20.54
C LEU A 155 -2.12 3.47 -21.37
N ARG A 156 -2.85 3.99 -22.35
CA ARG A 156 -3.63 3.20 -23.32
C ARG A 156 -2.77 2.17 -24.03
N LYS A 157 -1.60 2.56 -24.54
CA LYS A 157 -0.66 1.64 -25.19
C LYS A 157 -0.32 0.47 -24.28
N ASN A 158 -0.06 0.73 -23.00
CA ASN A 158 0.23 -0.32 -22.03
C ASN A 158 -0.98 -1.17 -21.65
N ILE A 159 -2.18 -0.60 -21.58
CA ILE A 159 -3.43 -1.35 -21.40
C ILE A 159 -3.63 -2.32 -22.57
N HIS A 160 -3.43 -1.88 -23.80
CA HIS A 160 -3.55 -2.75 -24.98
C HIS A 160 -2.54 -3.91 -24.97
N LYS A 161 -1.28 -3.67 -24.60
CA LYS A 161 -0.27 -4.73 -24.45
C LYS A 161 -0.66 -5.74 -23.37
N LEU A 162 -1.17 -5.24 -22.24
CA LEU A 162 -1.64 -6.09 -21.15
C LEU A 162 -2.82 -6.95 -21.60
N MET A 163 -3.80 -6.38 -22.30
CA MET A 163 -4.92 -7.13 -22.87
C MET A 163 -4.46 -8.16 -23.91
N ALA A 164 -3.49 -7.82 -24.76
CA ALA A 164 -2.91 -8.77 -25.72
C ALA A 164 -2.22 -9.95 -25.02
N ASN A 165 -1.53 -9.70 -23.90
CA ASN A 165 -0.96 -10.76 -23.06
C ASN A 165 -2.04 -11.65 -22.42
N ILE A 166 -3.14 -11.05 -21.97
CA ILE A 166 -4.31 -11.79 -21.45
C ILE A 166 -4.88 -12.67 -22.55
N ASP A 167 -5.17 -12.12 -23.73
CA ASP A 167 -5.68 -12.88 -24.88
C ASP A 167 -4.76 -14.03 -25.29
N LYS A 168 -3.43 -13.80 -25.30
CA LYS A 168 -2.43 -14.84 -25.58
C LYS A 168 -2.50 -15.97 -24.56
N LYS A 169 -2.59 -15.66 -23.26
CA LYS A 169 -2.71 -16.65 -22.18
C LYS A 169 -4.02 -17.42 -22.24
N ILE A 170 -5.13 -16.75 -22.57
CA ILE A 170 -6.41 -17.41 -22.82
C ILE A 170 -6.28 -18.40 -23.99
N GLY A 171 -5.68 -17.98 -25.10
CA GLY A 171 -5.48 -18.85 -26.28
C GLY A 171 -4.61 -20.09 -26.00
N GLN A 172 -3.63 -19.97 -25.10
CA GLN A 172 -2.77 -21.08 -24.66
C GLN A 172 -3.48 -22.06 -23.72
N SER A 173 -4.55 -21.63 -23.04
CA SER A 173 -5.31 -22.46 -22.08
C SER A 173 -6.28 -23.44 -22.76
N ARG A 174 -6.18 -23.62 -24.09
CA ARG A 174 -7.02 -24.53 -24.88
C ARG A 174 -6.73 -25.99 -24.57
N GLY A 175 -7.37 -26.49 -23.52
CA GLY A 175 -7.49 -27.89 -23.17
C GLY A 175 -8.89 -28.17 -22.61
N ASN A 176 -9.93 -27.89 -23.38
CA ASN A 176 -11.18 -28.66 -23.43
C ASN A 176 -12.18 -27.96 -24.37
N SER A 177 -12.63 -28.75 -25.32
CA SER A 177 -13.60 -28.47 -26.37
C SER A 177 -14.98 -28.15 -25.82
N ASP A 178 -15.47 -26.94 -26.12
CA ASP A 178 -16.72 -26.72 -26.84
C ASP A 178 -16.64 -25.33 -27.45
N GLY A 179 -16.87 -25.23 -28.76
CA GLY A 179 -16.52 -24.08 -29.62
C GLY A 179 -17.30 -22.78 -29.37
N THR A 180 -17.80 -22.55 -28.15
CA THR A 180 -18.77 -21.50 -27.86
C THR A 180 -18.25 -20.37 -26.98
N MET A 181 -17.21 -20.54 -26.15
CA MET A 181 -16.62 -19.42 -25.38
C MET A 181 -15.10 -19.58 -25.15
N VAL A 182 -14.31 -18.54 -25.48
CA VAL A 182 -12.85 -18.52 -25.27
C VAL A 182 -12.56 -17.98 -23.86
N LYS A 183 -12.28 -18.89 -22.91
CA LYS A 183 -12.07 -18.61 -21.48
C LYS A 183 -10.69 -19.07 -21.02
N GLY A 184 -10.05 -18.32 -20.12
CA GLY A 184 -8.78 -18.70 -19.52
C GLY A 184 -8.62 -18.17 -18.09
N MET A 185 -8.08 -19.02 -17.21
CA MET A 185 -7.74 -18.65 -15.83
C MET A 185 -6.31 -18.09 -15.78
N ILE A 186 -6.14 -16.92 -15.20
CA ILE A 186 -4.88 -16.19 -15.20
C ILE A 186 -4.64 -15.60 -13.82
N ASP A 187 -3.44 -15.80 -13.27
CA ASP A 187 -2.97 -14.98 -12.15
C ASP A 187 -2.70 -13.56 -12.64
N ALA A 188 -3.64 -12.65 -12.36
CA ALA A 188 -3.63 -11.29 -12.86
C ALA A 188 -2.69 -10.38 -12.04
N TYR A 189 -2.34 -10.76 -10.81
CA TYR A 189 -1.60 -9.89 -9.90
C TYR A 189 -0.14 -9.62 -10.35
N PRO A 190 0.65 -10.60 -10.85
CA PRO A 190 1.94 -10.32 -11.48
C PRO A 190 1.82 -9.43 -12.72
N LEU A 191 0.74 -9.56 -13.49
CA LEU A 191 0.52 -8.74 -14.69
C LEU A 191 0.21 -7.29 -14.34
N PHE A 192 -0.62 -7.06 -13.31
CA PHE A 192 -0.90 -5.71 -12.80
C PHE A 192 0.32 -5.06 -12.16
N ASN A 193 1.21 -5.86 -11.56
CA ASN A 193 2.49 -5.38 -11.05
C ASN A 193 3.43 -4.91 -12.19
N CYS A 194 3.57 -5.72 -13.26
CA CYS A 194 4.28 -5.31 -14.47
C CYS A 194 3.67 -4.04 -15.10
N PHE A 195 2.34 -3.97 -15.14
CA PHE A 195 1.62 -2.81 -15.66
C PHE A 195 1.92 -1.54 -14.87
N ALA A 196 1.77 -1.57 -13.55
CA ALA A 196 2.07 -0.43 -12.68
C ALA A 196 3.54 -0.03 -12.75
N PHE A 197 4.47 -1.00 -12.83
CA PHE A 197 5.90 -0.74 -12.93
C PHE A 197 6.28 -0.06 -14.25
N ASP A 198 5.82 -0.56 -15.40
CA ASP A 198 6.04 0.08 -16.69
C ASP A 198 5.45 1.50 -16.67
N ASN A 199 4.28 1.68 -16.03
CA ASN A 199 3.59 2.98 -15.92
C ASN A 199 4.36 4.03 -15.16
N ILE A 200 4.77 3.73 -13.93
CA ILE A 200 5.55 4.68 -13.18
C ILE A 200 6.90 4.93 -13.84
N THR A 201 7.59 3.90 -14.33
CA THR A 201 8.93 4.08 -14.90
C THR A 201 8.91 4.90 -16.19
N HIS A 202 7.84 4.84 -16.99
CA HIS A 202 7.65 5.77 -18.11
C HIS A 202 7.40 7.20 -17.67
N VAL A 203 6.56 7.41 -16.63
CA VAL A 203 6.34 8.74 -16.05
C VAL A 203 7.66 9.36 -15.56
N LEU A 204 8.56 8.53 -15.04
CA LEU A 204 9.85 8.95 -14.50
C LEU A 204 10.93 9.16 -15.57
N PHE A 205 11.10 8.20 -16.48
CA PHE A 205 12.25 8.11 -17.39
C PHE A 205 11.90 8.22 -18.88
N GLY A 206 10.62 8.26 -19.22
CA GLY A 206 10.16 8.35 -20.60
C GLY A 206 10.13 7.01 -21.33
N SER A 207 9.80 7.04 -22.63
CA SER A 207 9.53 5.81 -23.40
C SER A 207 10.76 4.95 -23.67
N LYS A 208 11.93 5.57 -23.71
CA LYS A 208 13.20 4.91 -24.04
C LYS A 208 13.79 4.14 -22.86
N TYR A 209 13.78 4.76 -21.68
CA TYR A 209 14.43 4.25 -20.47
C TYR A 209 13.45 3.69 -19.42
N GLY A 210 12.14 3.87 -19.64
CA GLY A 210 11.10 3.19 -18.88
C GLY A 210 11.15 1.67 -19.08
N ALA A 211 10.65 0.94 -18.09
CA ALA A 211 10.60 -0.51 -18.15
C ALA A 211 9.59 -1.00 -19.20
N LYS A 212 9.81 -2.22 -19.71
CA LYS A 212 8.97 -2.87 -20.72
C LYS A 212 8.62 -4.29 -20.30
N THR A 213 8.29 -4.44 -19.02
CA THR A 213 8.00 -5.72 -18.36
C THR A 213 6.67 -6.32 -18.80
N ILE A 214 5.72 -5.54 -19.33
CA ILE A 214 4.50 -6.12 -19.92
C ILE A 214 4.86 -6.93 -21.16
N GLU A 215 5.69 -6.40 -22.06
CA GLU A 215 5.98 -7.05 -23.36
C GLU A 215 6.99 -8.19 -23.24
N ASN A 216 8.05 -7.98 -22.47
CA ASN A 216 9.25 -8.80 -22.51
C ASN A 216 9.35 -9.71 -21.30
N ASP A 217 9.82 -10.94 -21.50
CA ASP A 217 10.30 -11.76 -20.39
C ASP A 217 11.70 -11.28 -19.98
N CYS A 218 11.74 -10.37 -19.01
CA CYS A 218 12.96 -9.67 -18.62
C CYS A 218 13.28 -9.87 -17.13
N PRO A 219 14.55 -9.68 -16.71
CA PRO A 219 14.96 -9.87 -15.32
C PRO A 219 14.13 -9.08 -14.31
N GLU A 220 13.66 -7.91 -14.69
CA GLU A 220 12.83 -7.02 -13.86
C GLU A 220 11.55 -7.71 -13.36
N ARG A 221 10.97 -8.64 -14.12
CA ARG A 221 9.81 -9.41 -13.64
C ARG A 221 10.14 -10.23 -12.39
N LYS A 222 11.35 -10.78 -12.29
CA LYS A 222 11.82 -11.52 -11.11
C LYS A 222 12.03 -10.58 -9.93
N ILE A 223 12.54 -9.37 -10.19
CA ILE A 223 12.68 -8.32 -9.17
C ILE A 223 11.30 -8.00 -8.57
N LEU A 224 10.28 -7.76 -9.40
CA LEU A 224 8.92 -7.46 -8.96
C LEU A 224 8.30 -8.61 -8.13
N LEU A 225 8.55 -9.87 -8.50
CA LEU A 225 8.09 -11.03 -7.72
C LEU A 225 8.76 -11.12 -6.35
N GLY A 226 10.05 -10.76 -6.26
CA GLY A 226 10.78 -10.78 -5.00
C GLY A 226 10.40 -9.64 -4.05
N ILE A 227 10.11 -8.45 -4.57
CA ILE A 227 9.66 -7.30 -3.77
C ILE A 227 8.35 -7.63 -3.02
N LYS A 228 7.45 -8.41 -3.61
CA LYS A 228 6.20 -8.85 -2.94
C LYS A 228 6.45 -9.61 -1.63
N GLN A 229 7.61 -10.23 -1.49
CA GLN A 229 8.00 -10.96 -0.27
C GLN A 229 8.33 -9.99 0.90
N ALA A 230 8.54 -8.70 0.63
CA ALA A 230 8.82 -7.67 1.64
C ALA A 230 7.71 -7.59 2.70
N GLN A 231 6.48 -7.87 2.30
CA GLN A 231 5.32 -8.03 3.18
C GLN A 231 5.57 -8.95 4.38
N MET A 232 6.30 -10.06 4.18
CA MET A 232 6.55 -11.06 5.22
C MET A 232 7.69 -10.66 6.16
N TRP A 233 8.71 -9.96 5.64
CA TRP A 233 9.94 -9.64 6.38
C TRP A 233 9.99 -8.20 6.89
N GLY A 234 9.18 -7.30 6.31
CA GLY A 234 8.98 -5.93 6.75
C GLY A 234 8.64 -5.82 8.23
N PRO A 235 7.67 -6.60 8.79
CA PRO A 235 7.38 -6.61 10.22
C PRO A 235 8.60 -6.75 11.13
N PHE A 236 9.57 -7.58 10.75
CA PHE A 236 10.83 -7.75 11.48
C PHE A 236 11.68 -6.47 11.42
N LYS A 237 11.91 -5.94 10.21
CA LYS A 237 12.67 -4.71 9.97
C LYS A 237 12.09 -3.51 10.75
N PHE A 238 10.77 -3.35 10.74
CA PHE A 238 10.11 -2.21 11.39
C PHE A 238 10.03 -2.33 12.92
N ASN A 239 9.90 -3.54 13.47
CA ASN A 239 9.83 -3.73 14.92
C ASN A 239 11.22 -3.86 15.57
N PHE A 240 12.24 -4.28 14.82
CA PHE A 240 13.59 -4.54 15.32
C PHE A 240 14.68 -3.90 14.44
N PRO A 241 14.67 -2.56 14.26
CA PRO A 241 15.56 -1.89 13.32
C PRO A 241 17.05 -2.07 13.68
N ALA A 242 17.41 -2.08 14.96
CA ALA A 242 18.79 -2.32 15.39
C ALA A 242 19.28 -3.73 15.02
N LEU A 243 18.44 -4.76 15.22
CA LEU A 243 18.78 -6.13 14.84
C LEU A 243 18.85 -6.29 13.32
N ALA A 244 17.92 -5.68 12.58
CA ALA A 244 17.96 -5.66 11.13
C ALA A 244 19.22 -4.98 10.59
N TRP A 245 19.65 -3.88 11.23
CA TRP A 245 20.91 -3.19 10.90
C TRP A 245 22.15 -4.04 11.23
N ILE A 246 22.18 -4.71 12.38
CA ILE A 246 23.28 -5.65 12.72
C ILE A 246 23.33 -6.77 11.69
N ALA A 247 22.18 -7.38 11.37
CA ALA A 247 22.08 -8.44 10.38
C ALA A 247 22.57 -7.96 9.01
N SER A 248 22.17 -6.76 8.56
CA SER A 248 22.64 -6.22 7.28
C SER A 248 24.15 -5.99 7.27
N LYS A 249 24.74 -5.46 8.35
CA LYS A 249 26.19 -5.33 8.50
C LYS A 249 26.91 -6.67 8.45
N MET A 250 26.39 -7.69 9.14
CA MET A 250 26.96 -9.04 9.11
C MET A 250 26.90 -9.67 7.71
N MET A 251 25.84 -9.41 6.94
CA MET A 251 25.75 -9.90 5.55
C MET A 251 26.85 -9.35 4.66
N HIS A 252 27.37 -8.14 4.92
CA HIS A 252 28.46 -7.56 4.16
C HIS A 252 29.86 -8.07 4.56
N ILE A 253 29.99 -8.82 5.66
CA ILE A 253 31.26 -9.41 6.11
C ILE A 253 31.54 -10.72 5.35
N LEU A 254 30.49 -11.47 5.02
CA LEU A 254 30.59 -12.71 4.27
C LEU A 254 30.52 -12.43 2.75
N PRO A 255 31.19 -13.24 1.90
CA PRO A 255 30.94 -13.23 0.47
C PRO A 255 29.44 -13.36 0.18
N ALA A 256 28.89 -12.51 -0.70
CA ALA A 256 27.44 -12.43 -0.93
C ALA A 256 26.81 -13.80 -1.28
N ASN A 257 27.52 -14.62 -2.04
CA ASN A 257 27.10 -15.97 -2.41
C ASN A 257 27.01 -16.95 -1.22
N VAL A 258 27.68 -16.69 -0.10
CA VAL A 258 27.61 -17.46 1.14
C VAL A 258 26.54 -16.87 2.05
N ALA A 259 26.54 -15.54 2.24
CA ALA A 259 25.57 -14.82 3.07
C ALA A 259 24.13 -15.14 2.67
N TYR A 260 23.83 -15.06 1.37
CA TYR A 260 22.48 -15.30 0.85
C TYR A 260 22.02 -16.76 0.97
N ARG A 261 22.93 -17.75 1.01
CA ARG A 261 22.56 -19.18 1.14
C ARG A 261 22.07 -19.54 2.54
N LEU A 262 22.44 -18.77 3.56
CA LEU A 262 22.05 -19.02 4.95
C LEU A 262 20.64 -18.48 5.27
N LEU A 263 20.08 -17.65 4.39
CA LEU A 263 18.77 -17.02 4.59
C LEU A 263 17.65 -17.92 4.06
N PRO A 264 16.45 -17.88 4.68
CA PRO A 264 15.24 -18.45 4.09
C PRO A 264 15.04 -17.93 2.66
N GLU A 265 14.54 -18.78 1.77
CA GLU A 265 14.44 -18.47 0.34
C GLU A 265 13.67 -17.17 0.07
N THR A 266 12.57 -16.93 0.78
CA THR A 266 11.74 -15.74 0.63
C THR A 266 12.46 -14.46 1.09
N LEU A 267 13.24 -14.53 2.18
CA LEU A 267 14.05 -13.40 2.66
C LEU A 267 15.19 -13.09 1.69
N ARG A 268 15.86 -14.14 1.22
CA ARG A 268 16.93 -14.04 0.22
C ARG A 268 16.42 -13.38 -1.05
N LEU A 269 15.25 -13.81 -1.54
CA LEU A 269 14.62 -13.25 -2.73
C LEU A 269 14.22 -11.78 -2.51
N CYS A 270 13.61 -11.47 -1.36
CA CYS A 270 13.25 -10.11 -0.99
C CYS A 270 14.45 -9.15 -1.02
N LEU A 271 15.49 -9.45 -0.25
CA LEU A 271 16.66 -8.58 -0.11
C LEU A 271 17.40 -8.42 -1.44
N LYS A 272 17.57 -9.52 -2.16
CA LYS A 272 18.20 -9.48 -3.49
C LYS A 272 17.40 -8.61 -4.46
N SER A 273 16.07 -8.70 -4.45
CA SER A 273 15.23 -7.88 -5.31
C SER A 273 15.19 -6.40 -4.91
N GLU A 274 15.27 -6.06 -3.61
CA GLU A 274 15.44 -4.67 -3.17
C GLU A 274 16.74 -4.07 -3.72
N ASP A 275 17.86 -4.81 -3.61
CA ASP A 275 19.16 -4.41 -4.15
C ASP A 275 19.15 -4.29 -5.67
N GLU A 276 18.61 -5.29 -6.38
CA GLU A 276 18.51 -5.29 -7.85
C GLU A 276 17.62 -4.16 -8.36
N MET A 277 16.53 -3.82 -7.65
CA MET A 277 15.68 -2.67 -8.01
C MET A 277 16.43 -1.35 -7.81
N ALA A 278 17.19 -1.23 -6.72
CA ALA A 278 17.98 -0.02 -6.46
C ALA A 278 19.08 0.16 -7.51
N GLU A 279 19.72 -0.94 -7.93
CA GLU A 279 20.70 -0.95 -9.00
C GLU A 279 20.09 -0.65 -10.37
N TRP A 280 18.93 -1.25 -10.68
CA TRP A 280 18.18 -0.97 -11.91
C TRP A 280 17.83 0.52 -12.01
N ASN A 281 17.26 1.11 -10.96
CA ASN A 281 16.92 2.53 -10.93
C ASN A 281 18.16 3.43 -11.12
N TRP A 282 19.29 3.07 -10.49
CA TRP A 282 20.56 3.79 -10.67
C TRP A 282 21.03 3.74 -12.13
N ARG A 283 21.06 2.54 -12.74
CA ARG A 283 21.48 2.35 -14.14
C ARG A 283 20.57 3.09 -15.12
N SER A 284 19.26 2.95 -14.97
CA SER A 284 18.27 3.63 -15.81
C SER A 284 18.40 5.14 -15.74
N LEU A 285 18.59 5.68 -14.52
CA LEU A 285 18.85 7.10 -14.34
C LEU A 285 20.15 7.53 -15.05
N HIS A 286 21.26 6.82 -14.85
CA HIS A 286 22.52 7.20 -15.48
C HIS A 286 22.48 7.12 -17.00
N ALA A 287 21.83 6.11 -17.56
CA ALA A 287 21.63 6.00 -18.99
C ALA A 287 20.77 7.15 -19.54
N ALA A 288 19.69 7.52 -18.83
CA ALA A 288 18.83 8.64 -19.21
C ALA A 288 19.53 10.00 -19.07
N LEU A 289 20.47 10.16 -18.12
CA LEU A 289 21.25 11.38 -17.98
C LEU A 289 22.35 11.52 -19.03
N ALA A 290 22.92 10.41 -19.48
CA ALA A 290 23.95 10.41 -20.53
C ALA A 290 23.40 10.83 -21.89
N ASP A 291 22.11 10.65 -22.12
CA ASP A 291 21.41 11.03 -23.36
C ASP A 291 20.08 11.70 -23.00
N LEU A 292 20.21 12.81 -22.28
CA LEU A 292 19.08 13.54 -21.74
C LEU A 292 18.16 14.05 -22.86
N ASP A 293 18.71 14.44 -24.00
CA ASP A 293 17.97 14.96 -25.15
C ASP A 293 16.92 13.97 -25.70
N SER A 294 17.18 12.67 -25.55
CA SER A 294 16.22 11.63 -25.91
C SER A 294 15.10 11.40 -24.87
N VAL A 295 15.21 11.97 -23.67
CA VAL A 295 14.19 11.89 -22.62
C VAL A 295 13.16 12.98 -22.84
N GLU A 296 11.88 12.61 -22.87
CA GLU A 296 10.80 13.56 -23.13
C GLU A 296 10.63 14.58 -21.98
N ASP A 297 10.43 15.86 -22.32
CA ASP A 297 10.30 17.00 -21.38
C ASP A 297 9.18 16.83 -20.35
N TYR A 298 8.26 15.95 -20.67
CA TYR A 298 7.09 15.68 -19.88
C TYR A 298 7.39 14.77 -18.68
N THR A 299 8.56 14.14 -18.59
CA THR A 299 8.96 13.18 -17.56
C THR A 299 9.32 13.86 -16.23
N LEU A 300 9.23 13.13 -15.11
CA LEU A 300 9.66 13.67 -13.82
C LEU A 300 11.17 13.94 -13.80
N LEU A 301 11.97 13.08 -14.45
CA LEU A 301 13.41 13.25 -14.57
C LEU A 301 13.79 14.62 -15.15
N ARG A 302 13.16 15.02 -16.27
CA ARG A 302 13.39 16.32 -16.91
C ARG A 302 12.96 17.50 -16.03
N ARG A 303 11.90 17.35 -15.26
CA ARG A 303 11.41 18.39 -14.35
C ARG A 303 12.25 18.56 -13.09
N MET A 304 12.98 17.53 -12.66
CA MET A 304 13.71 17.56 -11.39
C MET A 304 15.14 17.03 -11.53
N LEU A 305 16.02 17.81 -12.18
CA LEU A 305 17.41 17.42 -12.41
C LEU A 305 18.27 17.38 -11.11
N ALA A 306 17.91 18.11 -10.06
CA ALA A 306 18.81 18.36 -8.92
C ALA A 306 18.74 17.34 -7.75
N CYS A 307 17.76 16.44 -7.69
CA CYS A 307 17.57 15.53 -6.54
C CYS A 307 16.89 14.21 -6.96
N ARG A 308 17.55 13.44 -7.83
CA ARG A 308 16.89 12.40 -8.64
C ARG A 308 16.83 11.02 -8.00
N THR A 309 17.96 10.41 -7.67
CA THR A 309 18.01 8.95 -7.53
C THR A 309 17.10 8.39 -6.45
N ALA A 310 17.20 8.90 -5.22
CA ALA A 310 16.36 8.43 -4.11
C ALA A 310 14.89 8.79 -4.30
N GLU A 311 14.60 9.94 -4.89
CA GLU A 311 13.23 10.38 -5.14
C GLU A 311 12.57 9.53 -6.24
N LEU A 312 13.26 9.28 -7.35
CA LEU A 312 12.76 8.42 -8.43
C LEU A 312 12.51 7.01 -7.93
N TYR A 313 13.43 6.44 -7.13
CA TYR A 313 13.24 5.14 -6.51
C TYR A 313 12.02 5.09 -5.58
N ASP A 314 11.84 6.11 -4.73
CA ASP A 314 10.66 6.23 -3.86
C ASP A 314 9.36 6.32 -4.66
N ASN A 315 9.37 7.03 -5.79
CA ASN A 315 8.20 7.12 -6.68
C ASN A 315 7.88 5.76 -7.33
N ILE A 316 8.91 5.00 -7.76
CA ILE A 316 8.73 3.63 -8.27
C ILE A 316 8.07 2.76 -7.22
N ASN A 317 8.68 2.66 -6.02
CA ASN A 317 8.18 1.79 -4.96
C ASN A 317 6.76 2.18 -4.52
N ALA A 318 6.48 3.47 -4.38
CA ALA A 318 5.17 3.95 -3.97
C ALA A 318 4.09 3.65 -5.00
N ALA A 319 4.35 3.85 -6.30
CA ALA A 319 3.33 3.69 -7.34
C ALA A 319 3.15 2.24 -7.78
N GLN A 320 4.24 1.49 -7.94
CA GLN A 320 4.20 0.12 -8.47
C GLN A 320 3.33 -0.81 -7.63
N GLU A 321 3.58 -0.89 -6.31
CA GLU A 321 2.87 -1.87 -5.48
C GLU A 321 1.44 -1.41 -5.17
N THR A 322 1.24 -0.13 -4.86
CA THR A 322 -0.08 0.38 -4.47
C THR A 322 -1.09 0.31 -5.61
N VAL A 323 -0.68 0.57 -6.86
CA VAL A 323 -1.55 0.44 -8.03
C VAL A 323 -1.81 -1.02 -8.35
N ALA A 324 -0.81 -1.91 -8.26
CA ALA A 324 -1.02 -3.34 -8.45
C ALA A 324 -2.02 -3.93 -7.44
N VAL A 325 -1.93 -3.53 -6.17
CA VAL A 325 -2.86 -3.89 -5.10
C VAL A 325 -4.26 -3.32 -5.37
N GLY A 326 -4.36 -2.03 -5.71
CA GLY A 326 -5.63 -1.41 -6.04
C GLY A 326 -6.33 -2.08 -7.23
N LEU A 327 -5.57 -2.42 -8.27
CA LEU A 327 -6.07 -3.11 -9.46
C LEU A 327 -6.56 -4.51 -9.12
N ILE A 328 -5.77 -5.31 -8.38
CA ILE A 328 -6.18 -6.68 -8.12
C ILE A 328 -7.44 -6.75 -7.27
N TYR A 329 -7.60 -5.89 -6.26
CA TYR A 329 -8.84 -5.83 -5.48
C TYR A 329 -10.02 -5.28 -6.30
N LEU A 330 -9.79 -4.27 -7.16
CA LEU A 330 -10.84 -3.76 -8.04
C LEU A 330 -11.38 -4.84 -8.97
N ILE A 331 -10.48 -5.56 -9.64
CA ILE A 331 -10.85 -6.63 -10.57
C ILE A 331 -11.42 -7.84 -9.82
N PHE A 332 -10.89 -8.21 -8.65
CA PHE A 332 -11.45 -9.28 -7.82
C PHE A 332 -12.89 -9.01 -7.38
N HIS A 333 -13.19 -7.80 -6.89
CA HIS A 333 -14.55 -7.44 -6.51
C HIS A 333 -15.48 -7.37 -7.71
N LEU A 334 -15.03 -6.84 -8.86
CA LEU A 334 -15.83 -6.88 -10.10
C LEU A 334 -16.11 -8.33 -10.51
N ALA A 335 -15.12 -9.20 -10.44
CA ALA A 335 -15.23 -10.62 -10.79
C ALA A 335 -16.22 -11.40 -9.91
N ARG A 336 -16.48 -10.90 -8.70
CA ARG A 336 -17.52 -11.44 -7.79
C ARG A 336 -18.90 -10.85 -8.02
N GLN A 337 -19.00 -9.73 -8.72
CA GLN A 337 -20.21 -8.92 -8.83
C GLN A 337 -20.65 -8.78 -10.29
N LYS A 338 -21.18 -9.85 -10.89
CA LYS A 338 -21.62 -9.87 -12.30
C LYS A 338 -22.63 -8.75 -12.63
N VAL A 339 -23.56 -8.47 -11.70
CA VAL A 339 -24.55 -7.39 -11.86
C VAL A 339 -23.86 -6.04 -12.03
N TRP A 340 -22.82 -5.78 -11.24
CA TRP A 340 -22.03 -4.53 -11.33
C TRP A 340 -21.21 -4.45 -12.62
N GLN A 341 -20.66 -5.57 -13.10
CA GLN A 341 -20.02 -5.58 -14.42
C GLN A 341 -20.98 -5.14 -15.53
N THR A 342 -22.21 -5.64 -15.53
CA THR A 342 -23.23 -5.25 -16.51
C THR A 342 -23.63 -3.78 -16.36
N LYS A 343 -23.88 -3.31 -15.13
CA LYS A 343 -24.19 -1.90 -14.85
C LYS A 343 -23.11 -0.95 -15.40
N ILE A 344 -21.84 -1.22 -15.07
CA ILE A 344 -20.70 -0.39 -15.51
C ILE A 344 -20.47 -0.53 -17.02
N ARG A 345 -20.64 -1.72 -17.60
CA ARG A 345 -20.52 -1.91 -19.06
C ARG A 345 -21.58 -1.12 -19.82
N ASN A 346 -22.81 -1.04 -19.30
CA ASN A 346 -23.87 -0.23 -19.89
C ASN A 346 -23.55 1.27 -19.81
N GLU A 347 -23.01 1.72 -18.68
CA GLU A 347 -22.51 3.09 -18.49
C GLU A 347 -21.39 3.43 -19.50
N LEU A 348 -20.47 2.48 -19.76
CA LEU A 348 -19.40 2.62 -20.75
C LEU A 348 -19.88 2.58 -22.20
N ALA A 349 -20.96 1.85 -22.50
CA ALA A 349 -21.44 1.65 -23.87
C ALA A 349 -22.01 2.91 -24.52
N GLY A 350 -22.45 3.88 -23.72
CA GLY A 350 -23.03 5.15 -24.20
C GLY A 350 -22.01 6.25 -24.51
N LEU A 351 -20.71 5.99 -24.31
CA LEU A 351 -19.66 7.01 -24.45
C LEU A 351 -19.08 7.08 -25.87
N SER A 352 -18.60 8.27 -26.23
CA SER A 352 -17.81 8.49 -27.44
C SER A 352 -16.50 7.68 -27.38
N LEU A 353 -16.11 7.09 -28.50
CA LEU A 353 -14.90 6.27 -28.60
C LEU A 353 -13.76 7.07 -29.23
N THR A 354 -12.54 6.84 -28.74
CA THR A 354 -11.31 7.29 -29.40
C THR A 354 -10.93 6.35 -30.54
N GLU A 355 -9.88 6.68 -31.29
CA GLU A 355 -9.41 5.93 -32.47
C GLU A 355 -9.14 4.43 -32.20
N ASP A 356 -8.77 4.07 -30.97
CA ASP A 356 -8.51 2.70 -30.54
C ASP A 356 -9.78 1.91 -30.13
N GLY A 357 -10.96 2.52 -30.23
CA GLY A 357 -12.26 1.89 -29.94
C GLY A 357 -12.66 1.87 -28.45
N TYR A 358 -12.02 2.69 -27.61
CA TYR A 358 -12.33 2.80 -26.18
C TYR A 358 -12.66 4.26 -25.78
N PRO A 359 -13.48 4.51 -24.74
CA PRO A 359 -13.78 5.87 -24.28
C PRO A 359 -12.57 6.63 -23.74
N GLY A 360 -12.59 7.96 -23.83
CA GLY A 360 -11.57 8.90 -23.33
C GLY A 360 -11.38 8.87 -21.80
N TRP A 361 -10.21 9.27 -21.28
CA TRP A 361 -10.00 9.43 -19.82
C TRP A 361 -11.04 10.36 -19.20
N THR A 362 -11.30 11.52 -19.81
CA THR A 362 -12.28 12.50 -19.32
C THR A 362 -13.66 11.89 -19.14
N ASP A 363 -14.09 11.06 -20.09
CA ASP A 363 -15.40 10.39 -20.03
C ASP A 363 -15.40 9.31 -18.94
N ILE A 364 -14.33 8.49 -18.87
CA ILE A 364 -14.16 7.43 -17.88
C ILE A 364 -14.11 7.99 -16.45
N ASP A 365 -13.43 9.11 -16.21
CA ASP A 365 -13.29 9.69 -14.88
C ASP A 365 -14.65 10.17 -14.33
N GLY A 366 -15.50 10.68 -15.22
CA GLY A 366 -16.84 11.18 -14.90
C GLY A 366 -17.91 10.12 -14.62
N LEU A 367 -17.57 8.83 -14.70
CA LEU A 367 -18.54 7.74 -14.57
C LEU A 367 -18.96 7.48 -13.11
N PRO A 368 -20.22 7.75 -12.72
CA PRO A 368 -20.66 7.61 -11.35
C PRO A 368 -20.67 6.16 -10.85
N LEU A 369 -21.04 5.16 -11.67
CA LEU A 369 -21.09 3.77 -11.22
C LEU A 369 -19.70 3.18 -11.04
N LEU A 370 -18.79 3.44 -11.98
CA LEU A 370 -17.39 3.04 -11.85
C LEU A 370 -16.70 3.75 -10.65
N ASP A 371 -16.97 5.04 -10.44
CA ASP A 371 -16.43 5.78 -9.29
C ASP A 371 -16.95 5.23 -7.96
N ALA A 372 -18.26 5.00 -7.85
CA ALA A 372 -18.87 4.37 -6.67
C ALA A 372 -18.26 3.00 -6.37
N PHE A 373 -18.08 2.15 -7.39
CA PHE A 373 -17.45 0.84 -7.27
C PHE A 373 -16.01 0.94 -6.78
N MET A 374 -15.20 1.78 -7.41
CA MET A 374 -13.80 1.99 -7.03
C MET A 374 -13.69 2.56 -5.61
N ARG A 375 -14.55 3.52 -5.23
CA ARG A 375 -14.55 4.09 -3.87
C ARG A 375 -14.86 3.04 -2.82
N GLU A 376 -15.78 2.12 -3.10
CA GLU A 376 -16.08 1.02 -2.17
C GLU A 376 -14.92 0.02 -2.07
N VAL A 377 -14.25 -0.29 -3.18
CA VAL A 377 -13.02 -1.10 -3.18
C VAL A 377 -11.95 -0.45 -2.31
N LEU A 378 -11.68 0.85 -2.50
CA LEU A 378 -10.67 1.57 -1.70
C LEU A 378 -11.10 1.78 -0.24
N ARG A 379 -12.40 1.66 0.07
CA ARG A 379 -12.91 1.69 1.44
C ARG A 379 -12.58 0.39 2.16
N VAL A 380 -12.98 -0.74 1.56
CA VAL A 380 -12.83 -2.10 2.11
C VAL A 380 -11.37 -2.55 2.06
N ASN A 381 -10.69 -2.30 0.94
CA ASN A 381 -9.31 -2.70 0.68
C ASN A 381 -8.41 -1.49 0.36
N PRO A 382 -8.12 -0.61 1.34
CA PRO A 382 -7.23 0.52 1.11
C PRO A 382 -5.80 0.02 0.85
N GLY A 383 -5.14 0.60 -0.16
CA GLY A 383 -3.73 0.28 -0.50
C GLY A 383 -2.70 0.72 0.54
N ALA A 384 -3.10 1.51 1.54
CA ALA A 384 -2.31 1.84 2.72
C ALA A 384 -3.22 1.90 3.96
N SER A 385 -3.05 0.96 4.89
CA SER A 385 -4.03 0.69 5.94
C SER A 385 -3.68 1.27 7.33
N GLY A 386 -2.55 1.97 7.47
CA GLY A 386 -2.18 2.67 8.70
C GLY A 386 -0.67 2.82 8.86
N ARG A 387 -0.22 3.51 9.93
CA ARG A 387 1.18 3.92 10.24
C ARG A 387 1.65 5.24 9.61
N GLN A 388 0.72 6.18 9.39
CA GLN A 388 1.09 7.58 9.09
C GLN A 388 1.48 8.31 10.38
N GLU A 389 2.47 7.79 11.08
CA GLU A 389 2.84 8.22 12.42
C GLU A 389 3.33 9.68 12.46
N ARG A 390 2.92 10.40 13.50
CA ARG A 390 3.42 11.74 13.84
C ARG A 390 3.82 11.78 15.31
N TYR A 391 4.76 12.66 15.63
CA TYR A 391 5.07 12.97 17.02
C TYR A 391 4.18 14.09 17.53
N ILE A 392 3.69 13.95 18.77
CA ILE A 392 3.10 15.07 19.51
C ILE A 392 4.21 16.02 19.93
N GLU A 393 4.02 17.31 19.63
CA GLU A 393 4.98 18.38 19.91
C GLU A 393 4.51 19.31 21.04
N ASP A 394 3.19 19.40 21.30
CA ASP A 394 2.60 20.26 22.34
C ASP A 394 1.92 19.43 23.46
N PRO A 395 2.46 19.43 24.70
CA PRO A 395 1.90 18.70 25.84
C PRO A 395 0.74 19.43 26.55
N LYS A 396 0.46 20.68 26.19
CA LYS A 396 -0.66 21.46 26.75
C LYS A 396 -1.94 21.26 25.96
N LYS A 397 -1.83 20.83 24.71
CA LYS A 397 -2.98 20.58 23.83
C LYS A 397 -3.72 19.30 24.22
N TYR A 398 -5.04 19.35 24.11
CA TYR A 398 -5.90 18.18 24.20
C TYR A 398 -6.15 17.60 22.82
N TYR A 399 -6.08 16.28 22.71
CA TYR A 399 -6.37 15.50 21.51
C TYR A 399 -7.54 14.59 21.81
N GLY A 400 -8.74 15.02 21.38
CA GLY A 400 -9.99 14.28 21.60
C GLY A 400 -10.26 14.00 23.07
N GLY A 401 -10.03 15.01 23.91
CA GLY A 401 -10.21 14.94 25.37
C GLY A 401 -9.01 14.45 26.16
N PHE A 402 -7.92 14.01 25.52
CA PHE A 402 -6.73 13.49 26.21
C PHE A 402 -5.53 14.43 26.10
N ARG A 403 -4.74 14.55 27.17
CA ARG A 403 -3.42 15.20 27.11
C ARG A 403 -2.37 14.16 26.83
N LEU A 404 -1.58 14.38 25.79
CA LEU A 404 -0.58 13.43 25.35
C LEU A 404 0.83 13.97 25.68
N PRO A 405 1.72 13.15 26.26
CA PRO A 405 3.11 13.52 26.43
C PRO A 405 3.79 13.90 25.10
N VAL A 406 4.77 14.80 25.16
CA VAL A 406 5.63 15.10 23.99
C VAL A 406 6.33 13.82 23.53
N ARG A 407 6.54 13.69 22.22
CA ARG A 407 7.10 12.51 21.55
C ARG A 407 6.21 11.26 21.60
N THR A 408 4.96 11.37 22.07
CA THR A 408 3.97 10.32 21.82
C THR A 408 3.78 10.16 20.31
N ARG A 409 3.82 8.92 19.81
CA ARG A 409 3.53 8.62 18.41
C ARG A 409 2.03 8.45 18.23
N VAL A 410 1.46 9.18 17.28
CA VAL A 410 0.04 9.12 16.95
C VAL A 410 -0.17 8.72 15.50
N THR A 411 -1.16 7.86 15.23
CA THR A 411 -1.52 7.45 13.87
C THR A 411 -3.03 7.26 13.73
N ALA A 412 -3.59 7.73 12.62
CA ALA A 412 -4.94 7.35 12.25
C ALA A 412 -4.97 5.88 11.83
N SER A 413 -6.06 5.19 12.16
CA SER A 413 -6.39 3.91 11.54
C SER A 413 -7.32 4.14 10.35
N THR A 414 -6.81 3.94 9.13
CA THR A 414 -7.60 4.03 7.90
C THR A 414 -8.74 3.00 7.93
N ILE A 415 -8.43 1.75 8.31
CA ILE A 415 -9.42 0.67 8.39
C ILE A 415 -10.52 1.02 9.38
N ALA A 416 -10.19 1.51 10.59
CA ALA A 416 -11.20 1.86 11.58
C ALA A 416 -12.09 3.03 11.13
N LEU A 417 -11.53 4.03 10.44
CA LEU A 417 -12.32 5.15 9.88
C LEU A 417 -13.23 4.68 8.74
N HIS A 418 -12.74 3.81 7.87
CA HIS A 418 -13.47 3.25 6.74
C HIS A 418 -14.55 2.23 7.14
N HIS A 419 -14.45 1.66 8.35
CA HIS A 419 -15.36 0.65 8.88
C HIS A 419 -16.11 1.13 10.14
N ASP A 420 -16.21 2.45 10.34
CA ASP A 420 -17.03 3.02 11.41
C ASP A 420 -18.52 2.89 11.06
N PRO A 421 -19.31 2.06 11.76
CA PRO A 421 -20.73 1.85 11.45
C PRO A 421 -21.59 3.12 11.60
N ARG A 422 -21.11 4.13 12.33
CA ARG A 422 -21.78 5.44 12.45
C ARG A 422 -21.69 6.25 11.17
N VAL A 423 -20.68 6.00 10.35
CA VAL A 423 -20.44 6.70 9.08
C VAL A 423 -20.85 5.81 7.90
N PHE A 424 -20.47 4.54 7.93
CA PHE A 424 -20.75 3.55 6.89
C PHE A 424 -21.64 2.44 7.47
N PRO A 425 -22.97 2.48 7.29
CA PRO A 425 -23.86 1.39 7.71
C PRO A 425 -23.43 0.07 7.09
N ASP A 426 -23.49 -1.02 7.87
CA ASP A 426 -23.01 -2.35 7.48
C ASP A 426 -21.61 -2.28 6.85
N PRO A 427 -20.60 -1.81 7.61
CA PRO A 427 -19.29 -1.46 7.06
C PRO A 427 -18.53 -2.66 6.51
N GLU A 428 -18.90 -3.86 6.96
CA GLU A 428 -18.32 -5.13 6.55
C GLU A 428 -18.87 -5.64 5.20
N GLU A 429 -19.98 -5.08 4.73
CA GLU A 429 -20.58 -5.40 3.44
C GLU A 429 -19.98 -4.55 2.33
N PHE A 430 -19.62 -5.21 1.24
CA PHE A 430 -19.21 -4.55 0.00
C PHE A 430 -20.46 -4.04 -0.73
N CYS A 431 -20.76 -2.75 -0.60
CA CYS A 431 -21.98 -2.14 -1.14
C CYS A 431 -21.63 -0.83 -1.85
N PRO A 432 -21.35 -0.83 -3.16
CA PRO A 432 -21.02 0.40 -3.86
C PRO A 432 -22.20 1.36 -4.01
N GLU A 433 -23.45 0.86 -3.95
CA GLU A 433 -24.66 1.69 -3.92
C GLU A 433 -24.64 2.74 -2.80
N ARG A 434 -23.88 2.54 -1.72
CA ARG A 434 -23.75 3.51 -0.61
C ARG A 434 -23.19 4.87 -1.05
N TRP A 435 -22.47 4.92 -2.17
CA TRP A 435 -21.91 6.15 -2.72
C TRP A 435 -22.88 6.86 -3.68
N LEU A 436 -24.00 6.23 -4.00
CA LEU A 436 -25.02 6.72 -4.93
C LEU A 436 -26.24 7.24 -4.17
N HIS A 437 -26.92 8.22 -4.75
CA HIS A 437 -28.22 8.74 -4.27
C HIS A 437 -28.26 9.17 -2.79
N GLN A 438 -27.12 9.59 -2.23
CA GLN A 438 -27.04 10.08 -0.85
C GLN A 438 -27.38 11.56 -0.75
N THR A 439 -27.84 12.00 0.43
CA THR A 439 -27.92 13.44 0.72
C THR A 439 -26.51 14.05 0.71
N ALA A 440 -26.42 15.31 0.30
CA ALA A 440 -25.14 16.02 0.29
C ALA A 440 -24.46 16.05 1.68
N GLU A 441 -25.25 16.04 2.75
CA GLU A 441 -24.74 15.96 4.11
C GLU A 441 -24.12 14.60 4.43
N LYS A 442 -24.82 13.51 4.10
CA LYS A 442 -24.33 12.15 4.34
C LYS A 442 -23.06 11.88 3.54
N LEU A 443 -23.03 12.31 2.28
CA LEU A 443 -21.84 12.18 1.43
C LEU A 443 -20.65 12.93 2.02
N ARG A 444 -20.84 14.18 2.47
CA ARG A 444 -19.79 14.95 3.17
C ARG A 444 -19.30 14.23 4.43
N GLN A 445 -20.20 13.59 5.20
CA GLN A 445 -19.81 12.81 6.38
C GLN A 445 -18.93 11.60 6.00
N MET A 446 -19.29 10.88 4.94
CA MET A 446 -18.50 9.74 4.45
C MET A 446 -17.14 10.18 3.92
N GLU A 447 -17.09 11.26 3.13
CA GLU A 447 -15.85 11.84 2.59
C GLU A 447 -14.88 12.28 3.68
N LYS A 448 -15.41 12.76 4.80
CA LYS A 448 -14.63 13.13 5.97
C LYS A 448 -13.88 11.95 6.58
N SER A 449 -14.40 10.74 6.47
CA SER A 449 -13.79 9.50 6.98
C SER A 449 -13.05 8.69 5.91
N PHE A 450 -13.31 8.95 4.63
CA PHE A 450 -12.73 8.23 3.50
C PHE A 450 -11.36 8.82 3.10
N ILE A 451 -10.29 8.16 3.52
CA ILE A 451 -8.91 8.62 3.35
C ILE A 451 -7.97 7.57 2.72
N PRO A 452 -8.34 6.90 1.61
CA PRO A 452 -7.49 5.86 1.00
C PRO A 452 -6.14 6.37 0.50
N PHE A 453 -6.00 7.68 0.28
CA PHE A 453 -4.77 8.35 -0.16
C PHE A 453 -4.11 9.19 0.96
N GLY A 454 -4.55 9.01 2.20
CA GLY A 454 -4.22 9.90 3.33
C GLY A 454 -4.93 11.25 3.25
N TYR A 455 -4.46 12.21 4.04
CA TYR A 455 -5.08 13.54 4.15
C TYR A 455 -4.06 14.66 4.36
N GLY A 456 -4.46 15.89 4.00
CA GLY A 456 -3.79 17.13 4.39
C GLY A 456 -2.44 17.36 3.71
N ALA A 457 -1.50 17.97 4.43
CA ALA A 457 -0.26 18.51 3.85
C ALA A 457 0.67 17.45 3.23
N ARG A 458 0.44 16.17 3.58
CA ARG A 458 1.23 15.04 3.11
C ARG A 458 0.38 14.00 2.36
N ILE A 459 -0.79 14.41 1.82
CA ILE A 459 -1.63 13.55 0.97
C ILE A 459 -0.83 12.97 -0.21
N CYS A 460 -1.17 11.76 -0.65
CA CYS A 460 -0.50 11.07 -1.77
C CYS A 460 -0.35 12.00 -2.98
N LEU A 461 0.87 12.09 -3.53
CA LEU A 461 1.15 12.86 -4.75
C LEU A 461 0.58 12.15 -5.98
N GLY A 462 0.74 10.84 -6.07
CA GLY A 462 0.30 10.03 -7.21
C GLY A 462 -1.21 9.78 -7.30
N LYS A 463 -2.06 10.41 -6.46
CA LYS A 463 -3.50 10.12 -6.37
C LYS A 463 -4.19 10.19 -7.74
N ALA A 464 -3.98 11.26 -8.50
CA ALA A 464 -4.66 11.45 -9.78
C ALA A 464 -4.25 10.39 -10.81
N PHE A 465 -2.95 10.09 -10.90
CA PHE A 465 -2.43 9.08 -11.81
C PHE A 465 -2.90 7.67 -11.44
N GLY A 466 -2.84 7.32 -10.14
CA GLY A 466 -3.32 6.02 -9.68
C GLY A 466 -4.81 5.82 -9.96
N ILE A 467 -5.67 6.84 -9.77
CA ILE A 467 -7.09 6.76 -10.14
C ILE A 467 -7.26 6.56 -11.65
N MET A 468 -6.45 7.24 -12.47
CA MET A 468 -6.46 7.07 -13.93
C MET A 468 -6.11 5.63 -14.33
N GLU A 469 -5.05 5.06 -13.75
CA GLU A 469 -4.65 3.67 -14.00
C GLU A 469 -5.75 2.67 -13.59
N LEU A 470 -6.33 2.84 -12.41
CA LEU A 470 -7.40 1.96 -11.89
C LEU A 470 -8.63 1.98 -12.78
N LYS A 471 -9.20 3.17 -13.04
CA LYS A 471 -10.44 3.32 -13.79
C LYS A 471 -10.27 2.94 -15.26
N MET A 472 -9.19 3.40 -15.92
CA MET A 472 -8.98 3.08 -17.33
C MET A 472 -8.78 1.59 -17.56
N LEU A 473 -7.94 0.92 -16.75
CA LEU A 473 -7.75 -0.52 -16.93
C LEU A 473 -9.04 -1.30 -16.67
N ALA A 474 -9.80 -0.96 -15.61
CA ALA A 474 -11.09 -1.60 -15.35
C ALA A 474 -12.09 -1.40 -16.50
N ALA A 475 -12.21 -0.19 -17.03
CA ALA A 475 -13.10 0.11 -18.16
C ALA A 475 -12.74 -0.71 -19.41
N PHE A 476 -11.46 -0.77 -19.76
CA PHE A 476 -10.98 -1.53 -20.92
C PHE A 476 -11.23 -3.04 -20.75
N LEU A 477 -10.96 -3.58 -19.56
CA LEU A 477 -11.20 -4.99 -19.28
C LEU A 477 -12.70 -5.33 -19.33
N LEU A 478 -13.58 -4.50 -18.75
CA LEU A 478 -15.04 -4.74 -18.76
C LEU A 478 -15.66 -4.64 -20.16
N LEU A 479 -15.08 -3.83 -21.05
CA LEU A 479 -15.52 -3.73 -22.45
C LEU A 479 -15.07 -4.93 -23.30
N ARG A 480 -14.01 -5.65 -22.91
CA ARG A 480 -13.44 -6.76 -23.68
C ARG A 480 -13.79 -8.14 -23.11
N TYR A 481 -13.98 -8.23 -21.79
CA TYR A 481 -14.12 -9.48 -21.07
C TYR A 481 -15.34 -9.48 -20.13
N GLU A 482 -15.90 -10.66 -19.93
CA GLU A 482 -16.55 -11.02 -18.67
C GLU A 482 -15.49 -11.61 -17.75
N ILE A 483 -15.45 -11.16 -16.49
CA ILE A 483 -14.46 -11.58 -15.50
C ILE A 483 -15.13 -12.32 -14.35
N GLU A 484 -14.51 -13.41 -13.90
CA GLU A 484 -15.02 -14.23 -12.79
C GLU A 484 -13.86 -14.60 -11.86
N THR A 485 -14.17 -14.84 -10.59
CA THR A 485 -13.20 -15.41 -9.64
C THR A 485 -13.52 -16.87 -9.41
N THR A 486 -12.59 -17.60 -8.79
CA THR A 486 -12.78 -19.00 -8.42
C THR A 486 -13.04 -19.12 -6.91
N PRO A 487 -13.72 -20.19 -6.45
CA PRO A 487 -13.94 -20.41 -5.02
C PRO A 487 -12.65 -20.44 -4.19
N GLU A 488 -11.54 -20.91 -4.78
CA GLU A 488 -10.22 -21.01 -4.14
C GLU A 488 -9.65 -19.64 -3.74
N MET A 489 -10.04 -18.57 -4.44
CA MET A 489 -9.58 -17.22 -4.13
C MET A 489 -10.23 -16.63 -2.88
N GLY A 490 -11.29 -17.27 -2.37
CA GLY A 490 -11.99 -16.88 -1.15
C GLY A 490 -12.87 -15.64 -1.32
N ASP A 491 -13.27 -15.07 -0.19
CA ASP A 491 -14.20 -13.95 -0.11
C ASP A 491 -13.53 -12.60 0.16
N GLY A 492 -12.20 -12.53 0.08
CA GLY A 492 -11.41 -11.34 0.42
C GLY A 492 -11.25 -11.08 1.93
N LYS A 493 -11.94 -11.86 2.79
CA LYS A 493 -11.72 -11.91 4.25
C LYS A 493 -10.97 -13.17 4.66
N THR A 494 -11.03 -14.20 3.82
CA THR A 494 -10.35 -15.48 3.93
C THR A 494 -9.71 -15.87 2.59
N GLY A 495 -8.84 -16.87 2.62
CA GLY A 495 -8.18 -17.37 1.41
C GLY A 495 -7.07 -16.45 0.88
N PRO A 496 -6.57 -16.73 -0.33
CA PRO A 496 -5.44 -16.00 -0.91
C PRO A 496 -5.68 -14.50 -1.12
N MET A 497 -6.95 -14.07 -1.27
CA MET A 497 -7.32 -12.66 -1.40
C MET A 497 -7.53 -11.94 -0.06
N TRP A 498 -7.28 -12.59 1.09
CA TRP A 498 -7.30 -11.86 2.36
C TRP A 498 -6.17 -10.82 2.38
N GLN A 499 -6.53 -9.57 2.67
CA GLN A 499 -5.59 -8.45 2.65
C GLN A 499 -4.72 -8.43 3.91
N CYS A 500 -3.41 -8.37 3.73
CA CYS A 500 -2.49 -8.26 4.86
C CYS A 500 -2.63 -6.91 5.59
N GLY A 501 -2.64 -6.95 6.92
CA GLY A 501 -2.62 -5.78 7.80
C GLY A 501 -1.24 -5.18 8.03
N SER A 502 -0.46 -4.98 6.97
CA SER A 502 0.91 -4.41 6.96
C SER A 502 0.94 -3.01 6.31
N ILE A 503 2.14 -2.56 5.91
CA ILE A 503 2.33 -1.30 5.18
C ILE A 503 1.94 -1.44 3.71
N GLU A 504 2.24 -2.58 3.09
CA GLU A 504 2.08 -2.85 1.66
C GLU A 504 0.67 -3.36 1.31
N ALA A 505 -0.05 -3.91 2.30
CA ALA A 505 -1.45 -4.32 2.20
C ALA A 505 -1.76 -5.23 0.99
N VAL A 506 -0.82 -6.11 0.64
CA VAL A 506 -0.96 -7.06 -0.48
C VAL A 506 -1.90 -8.23 -0.12
N PRO A 507 -2.46 -8.94 -1.11
CA PRO A 507 -3.14 -10.22 -0.87
C PRO A 507 -2.19 -11.24 -0.22
N ILE A 508 -2.63 -11.95 0.82
CA ILE A 508 -1.77 -12.89 1.55
C ILE A 508 -1.21 -14.00 0.68
N GLY A 509 -1.97 -14.45 -0.33
CA GLY A 509 -1.51 -15.47 -1.26
C GLY A 509 -0.50 -14.98 -2.29
N LEU A 510 -0.23 -13.66 -2.35
CA LEU A 510 0.61 -13.00 -3.36
C LEU A 510 0.21 -13.36 -4.81
N LYS A 511 -1.06 -13.70 -5.01
CA LYS A 511 -1.67 -14.11 -6.28
C LYS A 511 -3.11 -13.63 -6.35
N GLY A 512 -3.65 -13.55 -7.56
CA GLY A 512 -5.06 -13.25 -7.81
C GLY A 512 -5.53 -13.91 -9.10
N GLU A 513 -6.04 -15.13 -8.99
CA GLU A 513 -6.55 -15.90 -10.12
C GLU A 513 -7.91 -15.36 -10.55
N ILE A 514 -7.97 -14.89 -11.79
CA ILE A 514 -9.16 -14.34 -12.43
C ILE A 514 -9.40 -15.12 -13.71
N VAL A 515 -10.65 -15.51 -13.93
CA VAL A 515 -11.07 -16.15 -15.16
C VAL A 515 -11.60 -15.09 -16.11
N PHE A 516 -10.92 -14.94 -17.25
CA PHE A 516 -11.30 -14.01 -18.30
C PHE A 516 -12.02 -14.77 -19.40
N THR A 517 -13.22 -14.33 -19.75
CA THR A 517 -14.01 -14.84 -20.86
C THR A 517 -14.15 -13.73 -21.89
N ARG A 518 -13.66 -13.94 -23.12
CA ARG A 518 -13.78 -12.94 -24.18
C ARG A 518 -15.24 -12.74 -24.54
N LEU A 519 -15.69 -11.49 -24.54
CA LEU A 519 -17.05 -11.17 -25.02
C LEU A 519 -17.10 -11.40 -26.52
N HIS A 520 -18.14 -12.10 -26.99
CA HIS A 520 -18.40 -12.23 -28.42
C HIS A 520 -18.59 -10.86 -29.03
N SER A 521 -17.97 -10.61 -30.17
CA SER A 521 -18.13 -9.38 -30.94
C SER A 521 -19.51 -9.34 -31.60
N SER A 522 -20.60 -9.38 -30.83
CA SER A 522 -21.90 -8.95 -31.31
C SER A 522 -21.91 -7.42 -31.25
N SER A 523 -21.86 -6.77 -32.43
CA SER A 523 -22.10 -5.34 -32.70
C SER A 523 -20.99 -4.31 -32.46
N ARG A 524 -19.70 -4.64 -32.61
CA ARG A 524 -18.67 -3.60 -32.86
C ARG A 524 -18.04 -3.82 -34.23
N SER A 525 -18.47 -2.97 -35.17
CA SER A 525 -17.96 -2.89 -36.53
C SER A 525 -16.44 -2.99 -36.54
N SER A 526 -15.93 -4.04 -37.18
CA SER A 526 -14.54 -4.30 -37.43
C SER A 526 -13.98 -3.28 -38.42
N THR A 527 -13.37 -2.21 -37.93
CA THR A 527 -12.45 -1.43 -38.76
C THR A 527 -11.07 -2.07 -38.69
N LYS A 528 -10.71 -2.78 -39.76
CA LYS A 528 -9.41 -3.38 -40.02
C LYS A 528 -8.28 -2.37 -39.75
N TYR A 529 -7.37 -2.70 -38.84
CA TYR A 529 -6.01 -2.15 -38.82
C TYR A 529 -5.03 -3.21 -38.32
N MET A 530 -4.55 -4.05 -39.23
CA MET A 530 -3.19 -4.59 -39.24
C MET A 530 -2.85 -4.88 -40.71
N GLU A 531 -1.61 -4.59 -41.08
CA GLU A 531 -1.00 -4.59 -42.43
C GLU A 531 -1.10 -3.28 -43.23
N ARG A 532 -0.11 -2.41 -43.02
CA ARG A 532 0.83 -1.98 -44.07
C ARG A 532 2.01 -1.22 -43.45
N ASP A 533 3.18 -1.80 -43.69
CA ASP A 533 4.58 -1.32 -43.74
C ASP A 533 5.19 -0.57 -42.54
#